data_AF-A0A5N5WZJ4-F1
#
_entry.id   AF-A0A5N5WZJ4-F1
#
_cell.length_a   1.000
_cell.length_b   1.000
_cell.length_c   1.000
_cell.angle_alpha   90.00
_cell.angle_beta   90.00
_cell.angle_gamma   90.00
#
_symmetry.space_group_name_H-M   'P 1'
#
loop_
_entity.id
_entity.type
_entity.pdbx_description
1 polymer ?
#
loop_
_entity_poly.entity_id
_entity_poly.type
_entity_poly.pdbx_seq_one_letter_code
_entity_poly.pdbx_strand_id
1 'polypeptide(L)'
;MYHIEGTHPASRGEFDEDHKRAIREENTSASGLTATYQPNRLISPAAEAEGSNGTSFVSRPHLTETIKLGTRIPSRLVLRQSDSQAYHLQQIFRSTGQWNLIIFGGNISKREQITRVQRLADVLSHPESYFQRLNKASAVRGGVGSVGAFLLHSAD
;
A
#
# COMPACT_ATOMS: atom_id res chain seq x y z
N MET A 1 -56.24 33.93 9.59
CA MET A 1 -55.80 33.48 10.93
C MET A 1 -55.02 32.19 10.73
N TYR A 2 -53.68 32.32 10.80
CA TYR A 2 -52.59 31.34 10.87
C TYR A 2 -52.56 30.09 9.96
N HIS A 3 -51.68 30.20 8.95
CA HIS A 3 -50.92 29.08 8.37
C HIS A 3 -50.13 28.38 9.48
N ILE A 4 -50.25 27.06 9.58
CA ILE A 4 -49.40 26.23 10.45
C ILE A 4 -48.45 25.47 9.51
N GLU A 5 -47.19 25.89 9.48
CA GLU A 5 -46.12 25.21 8.74
C GLU A 5 -45.90 23.81 9.32
N GLY A 6 -45.71 22.85 8.41
CA GLY A 6 -45.48 21.45 8.74
C GLY A 6 -44.21 21.30 9.58
N THR A 7 -44.40 20.92 10.84
CA THR A 7 -43.33 20.35 11.64
C THR A 7 -43.08 18.94 11.11
N HIS A 8 -42.07 18.80 10.24
CA HIS A 8 -41.58 17.49 9.84
C HIS A 8 -41.02 16.83 11.12
N PRO A 9 -41.61 15.75 11.65
CA PRO A 9 -41.02 15.08 12.79
C PRO A 9 -39.70 14.47 12.30
N ALA A 10 -38.57 15.00 12.78
CA ALA A 10 -37.28 14.37 12.61
C ALA A 10 -37.43 12.91 13.02
N SER A 11 -37.34 12.03 12.03
CA SER A 11 -37.63 10.61 12.23
C SER A 11 -36.62 10.09 13.25
N ARG A 12 -37.11 9.49 14.34
CA ARG A 12 -36.32 9.07 15.51
C ARG A 12 -35.24 8.02 15.20
N GLY A 13 -35.05 7.64 13.92
CA GLY A 13 -34.00 6.76 13.43
C GLY A 13 -32.90 7.44 12.59
N GLU A 14 -33.11 8.65 12.06
CA GLU A 14 -32.10 9.36 11.25
C GLU A 14 -30.96 9.91 12.13
N PHE A 15 -31.32 10.48 13.30
CA PHE A 15 -30.35 10.91 14.31
C PHE A 15 -29.49 9.76 14.86
N ASP A 16 -30.04 8.55 14.94
CA ASP A 16 -29.35 7.38 15.46
C ASP A 16 -28.30 6.85 14.47
N GLU A 17 -28.63 6.76 13.18
CA GLU A 17 -27.67 6.30 12.16
C GLU A 17 -26.58 7.34 11.83
N ASP A 18 -26.92 8.63 11.82
CA ASP A 18 -25.93 9.68 11.63
C ASP A 18 -24.95 9.75 12.79
N HIS A 19 -25.42 9.55 14.03
CA HIS A 19 -24.55 9.47 15.19
C HIS A 19 -23.64 8.24 15.16
N LYS A 20 -24.18 7.06 14.83
CA LYS A 20 -23.37 5.84 14.64
C LYS A 20 -22.32 6.02 13.54
N ARG A 21 -22.67 6.72 12.45
CA ARG A 21 -21.73 7.03 11.36
C ARG A 21 -20.62 7.95 11.84
N ALA A 22 -20.96 9.03 12.53
CA ALA A 22 -20.00 9.98 13.09
C ALA A 22 -19.02 9.28 14.04
N ILE A 23 -19.51 8.43 14.95
CA ILE A 23 -18.64 7.65 15.86
C ILE A 23 -17.73 6.69 15.08
N ARG A 24 -18.23 6.01 14.06
CA ARG A 24 -17.40 5.11 13.23
C ARG A 24 -16.30 5.90 12.52
N GLU A 25 -16.62 7.05 11.96
CA GLU A 25 -15.68 7.90 11.25
C GLU A 25 -14.64 8.51 12.20
N GLU A 26 -15.08 8.96 13.39
CA GLU A 26 -14.20 9.43 14.46
C GLU A 26 -13.24 8.33 14.90
N ASN A 27 -13.73 7.13 15.23
CA ASN A 27 -12.88 6.00 15.64
C ASN A 27 -11.87 5.62 14.55
N THR A 28 -12.29 5.64 13.29
CA THR A 28 -11.40 5.30 12.16
C THR A 28 -10.34 6.39 11.99
N SER A 29 -10.71 7.66 12.12
CA SER A 29 -9.78 8.80 12.04
C SER A 29 -8.80 8.84 13.22
N ALA A 30 -9.30 8.65 14.45
CA ALA A 30 -8.52 8.60 15.67
C ALA A 30 -7.50 7.44 15.68
N SER A 31 -7.79 6.34 14.97
CA SER A 31 -6.84 5.23 14.81
C SER A 31 -5.60 5.59 13.96
N GLY A 32 -5.64 6.70 13.22
CA GLY A 32 -4.57 7.13 12.32
C GLY A 32 -4.40 6.26 11.07
N LEU A 33 -5.32 5.32 10.82
CA LEU A 33 -5.25 4.40 9.67
C LEU A 33 -5.82 4.98 8.37
N THR A 34 -6.55 6.10 8.45
CA THR A 34 -7.25 6.72 7.30
C THR A 34 -6.42 7.72 6.52
N ALA A 35 -5.23 8.07 7.00
CA ALA A 35 -4.36 9.02 6.34
C ALA A 35 -4.07 8.57 4.90
N THR A 36 -4.45 9.42 3.95
CA THR A 36 -4.25 9.19 2.51
C THR A 36 -3.55 10.42 1.92
N TYR A 37 -2.29 10.25 1.56
CA TYR A 37 -1.50 11.30 0.94
C TYR A 37 -1.83 11.45 -0.55
N GLN A 38 -1.98 12.69 -1.00
CA GLN A 38 -2.25 13.01 -2.40
C GLN A 38 -1.02 12.77 -3.29
N PRO A 39 -1.22 12.57 -4.61
CA PRO A 39 -0.12 12.40 -5.56
C PRO A 39 0.93 13.52 -5.44
N ASN A 40 2.20 13.14 -5.41
CA ASN A 40 3.34 14.05 -5.26
C ASN A 40 4.63 13.38 -5.79
N ARG A 41 5.81 13.97 -5.55
CA ARG A 41 7.10 13.42 -6.04
C ARG A 41 7.40 11.99 -5.57
N LEU A 42 6.81 11.53 -4.46
CA LEU A 42 6.98 10.19 -3.91
C LEU A 42 5.78 9.27 -4.17
N ILE A 43 4.62 9.85 -4.53
CA ILE A 43 3.37 9.12 -4.72
C ILE A 43 2.92 9.32 -6.15
N SER A 44 3.06 8.26 -6.96
CA SER A 44 2.66 8.27 -8.36
C SER A 44 1.16 8.56 -8.51
N PRO A 45 0.76 9.29 -9.57
CA PRO A 45 -0.65 9.41 -9.91
C PRO A 45 -1.24 8.03 -10.29
N ALA A 46 -2.55 7.87 -10.06
CA ALA A 46 -3.30 6.76 -10.61
C ALA A 46 -3.42 6.91 -12.14
N ALA A 47 -3.43 5.80 -12.88
CA ALA A 47 -3.58 5.79 -14.34
C ALA A 47 -4.79 6.57 -14.88
N GLU A 48 -5.81 6.73 -14.05
CA GLU A 48 -7.10 7.35 -14.40
C GLU A 48 -7.17 8.83 -14.01
N ALA A 49 -6.10 9.41 -13.45
CA ALA A 49 -6.09 10.82 -13.07
C ALA A 49 -5.83 11.73 -14.28
N GLU A 50 -6.80 12.59 -14.60
CA GLU A 50 -6.67 13.65 -15.60
C GLU A 50 -5.52 14.60 -15.20
N GLY A 51 -4.36 14.43 -15.85
CA GLY A 51 -3.10 15.06 -15.47
C GLY A 51 -1.85 14.21 -15.70
N SER A 52 -2.00 12.96 -16.15
CA SER A 52 -0.89 12.06 -16.48
C SER A 52 -0.07 12.45 -17.73
N ASN A 53 -0.28 13.65 -18.28
CA ASN A 53 0.44 14.16 -19.47
C ASN A 53 1.93 14.34 -19.15
N GLY A 54 2.71 13.26 -19.27
CA GLY A 54 4.17 13.28 -19.29
C GLY A 54 4.89 12.49 -18.19
N THR A 55 4.19 11.81 -17.27
CA THR A 55 4.87 10.97 -16.25
C THR A 55 4.98 9.51 -16.71
N SER A 56 6.21 9.01 -16.90
CA SER A 56 6.54 7.63 -17.32
C SER A 56 6.10 6.55 -16.31
N PHE A 57 5.78 6.95 -15.07
CA PHE A 57 5.48 6.03 -13.96
C PHE A 57 4.02 6.14 -13.55
N VAL A 58 3.19 5.30 -14.15
CA VAL A 58 1.77 5.21 -13.88
C VAL A 58 1.47 3.97 -13.05
N SER A 59 0.82 4.18 -11.90
CA SER A 59 0.37 3.07 -11.07
C SER A 59 -0.86 2.38 -11.66
N ARG A 60 -1.03 1.09 -11.36
CA ARG A 60 -2.19 0.28 -11.79
C ARG A 60 -2.98 -0.20 -10.57
N PRO A 61 -3.87 0.64 -9.99
CA PRO A 61 -4.55 0.33 -8.74
C PRO A 61 -5.38 -0.97 -8.80
N HIS A 62 -5.90 -1.34 -9.96
CA HIS A 62 -6.67 -2.58 -10.16
C HIS A 62 -5.86 -3.86 -9.90
N LEU A 63 -4.52 -3.81 -9.85
CA LEU A 63 -3.71 -4.97 -9.49
C LEU A 63 -3.78 -5.31 -8.00
N THR A 64 -4.22 -4.35 -7.17
CA THR A 64 -4.30 -4.50 -5.71
C THR A 64 -5.50 -3.76 -5.15
N GLU A 65 -6.60 -4.47 -4.87
CA GLU A 65 -7.80 -3.85 -4.28
C GLU A 65 -7.55 -3.34 -2.84
N THR A 66 -6.65 -3.99 -2.11
CA THR A 66 -6.41 -3.69 -0.68
C THR A 66 -5.29 -2.67 -0.45
N ILE A 67 -4.34 -2.52 -1.38
CA ILE A 67 -3.20 -1.61 -1.23
C ILE A 67 -3.50 -0.34 -2.01
N LYS A 68 -3.88 0.72 -1.29
CA LYS A 68 -4.15 2.04 -1.87
C LYS A 68 -2.91 2.91 -1.79
N LEU A 69 -2.58 3.61 -2.87
CA LEU A 69 -1.47 4.55 -2.88
C LEU A 69 -1.69 5.68 -1.87
N GLY A 70 -0.60 6.15 -1.27
CA GLY A 70 -0.64 7.20 -0.26
C GLY A 70 -1.27 6.78 1.06
N THR A 71 -1.71 5.53 1.21
CA THR A 71 -2.18 4.99 2.49
C THR A 71 -1.12 4.13 3.15
N ARG A 72 -1.28 3.87 4.44
CA ARG A 72 -0.46 2.89 5.15
C ARG A 72 -0.70 1.49 4.59
N ILE A 73 0.36 0.71 4.39
CA ILE A 73 0.24 -0.70 4.00
C ILE A 73 -0.52 -1.47 5.10
N PRO A 74 -1.61 -2.18 4.77
CA PRO A 74 -2.36 -2.96 5.76
C PRO A 74 -1.51 -4.12 6.31
N SER A 75 -1.65 -4.40 7.60
CA SER A 75 -0.99 -5.55 8.21
C SER A 75 -1.76 -6.84 7.89
N ARG A 76 -1.06 -7.85 7.39
CA ARG A 76 -1.57 -9.22 7.20
C ARG A 76 -0.60 -10.21 7.83
N LEU A 77 -1.11 -11.34 8.30
CA LEU A 77 -0.27 -12.44 8.75
C LEU A 77 0.34 -13.11 7.53
N VAL A 78 1.66 -13.30 7.57
CA VAL A 78 2.44 -13.98 6.54
C VAL A 78 3.36 -14.99 7.21
N LEU A 79 3.61 -16.11 6.54
CA LEU A 79 4.58 -17.09 6.99
C LEU A 79 5.93 -16.81 6.32
N ARG A 80 6.99 -16.78 7.11
CA ARG A 80 8.34 -16.74 6.55
C ARG A 80 8.69 -18.12 6.00
N GLN A 81 9.10 -18.17 4.74
CA GLN A 81 9.37 -19.45 4.06
C GLN A 81 10.52 -20.25 4.69
N SER A 82 11.53 -19.59 5.27
CA SER A 82 12.74 -20.25 5.78
C SER A 82 12.55 -21.00 7.10
N ASP A 83 11.66 -20.53 7.98
CA ASP A 83 11.48 -21.05 9.35
C ASP A 83 10.01 -21.31 9.72
N SER A 84 9.09 -21.10 8.78
CA SER A 84 7.64 -21.24 8.95
C SER A 84 7.04 -20.41 10.08
N GLN A 85 7.75 -19.41 10.58
CA GLN A 85 7.25 -18.53 11.64
C GLN A 85 6.25 -17.52 11.07
N ALA A 86 5.17 -17.31 11.81
CA ALA A 86 4.15 -16.33 11.47
C ALA A 86 4.56 -14.93 11.93
N TYR A 87 4.48 -13.97 11.01
CA TYR A 87 4.73 -12.56 11.29
C TYR A 87 3.61 -11.71 10.74
N HIS A 88 3.30 -10.62 11.43
CA HIS A 88 2.56 -9.54 10.82
C HIS A 88 3.46 -8.80 9.83
N LEU A 89 2.96 -8.50 8.64
CA LEU A 89 3.71 -7.82 7.58
C LEU A 89 4.35 -6.51 8.05
N GLN A 90 3.66 -5.75 8.91
CA GLN A 90 4.19 -4.52 9.52
C GLN A 90 5.42 -4.75 10.41
N GLN A 91 5.59 -5.93 11.01
CA GLN A 91 6.78 -6.26 11.82
C GLN A 91 8.03 -6.51 10.97
N ILE A 92 7.83 -6.82 9.68
CA ILE A 92 8.92 -7.02 8.72
C ILE A 92 9.48 -5.65 8.27
N PHE A 93 8.62 -4.64 8.15
CA PHE A 93 9.00 -3.29 7.71
C PHE A 93 9.45 -2.40 8.87
N ARG A 94 10.65 -2.67 9.39
CA ARG A 94 11.25 -1.86 10.45
C ARG A 94 11.57 -0.44 9.96
N SER A 95 11.31 0.57 10.79
CA SER A 95 11.60 1.98 10.53
C SER A 95 13.10 2.31 10.63
N THR A 96 13.88 1.79 9.68
CA THR A 96 15.34 1.94 9.63
C THR A 96 15.79 3.07 8.68
N GLY A 97 14.85 3.73 8.01
CA GLY A 97 15.15 4.67 6.91
C GLY A 97 15.42 3.98 5.56
N GLN A 98 15.31 2.65 5.53
CA GLN A 98 15.34 1.84 4.31
C GLN A 98 13.95 1.83 3.64
N TRP A 99 13.94 1.96 2.31
CA TRP A 99 12.75 1.75 1.48
C TRP A 99 12.48 0.25 1.30
N ASN A 100 11.20 -0.15 1.26
CA ASN A 100 10.82 -1.55 1.12
C ASN A 100 10.18 -1.78 -0.26
N LEU A 101 10.84 -2.56 -1.12
CA LEU A 101 10.30 -3.06 -2.37
C LEU A 101 9.60 -4.39 -2.10
N ILE A 102 8.26 -4.40 -2.16
CA ILE A 102 7.45 -5.59 -1.92
C ILE A 102 7.01 -6.15 -3.27
N ILE A 103 7.37 -7.40 -3.54
CA ILE A 103 7.08 -8.10 -4.79
C ILE A 103 6.01 -9.15 -4.49
N PHE A 104 4.81 -8.98 -5.07
CA PHE A 104 3.76 -9.99 -5.01
C PHE A 104 3.96 -11.02 -6.12
N GLY A 105 4.66 -12.10 -5.77
CA GLY A 105 5.02 -13.20 -6.66
C GLY A 105 3.87 -14.14 -7.02
N GLY A 106 2.72 -14.06 -6.36
CA GLY A 106 1.57 -14.95 -6.62
C GLY A 106 1.92 -16.43 -6.40
N ASN A 107 1.22 -17.33 -7.10
CA ASN A 107 1.48 -18.77 -7.03
C ASN A 107 2.75 -19.12 -7.84
N ILE A 108 3.85 -19.41 -7.14
CA ILE A 108 5.15 -19.76 -7.74
C ILE A 108 5.28 -21.24 -8.13
N SER A 109 4.31 -22.10 -7.79
CA SER A 109 4.22 -23.48 -8.29
C SER A 109 4.02 -23.50 -9.81
N LYS A 110 3.44 -22.42 -10.38
CA LYS A 110 3.24 -22.26 -11.82
C LYS A 110 4.54 -21.86 -12.52
N ARG A 111 4.98 -22.65 -13.50
CA ARG A 111 6.24 -22.45 -14.25
C ARG A 111 6.36 -21.05 -14.87
N GLU A 112 5.28 -20.54 -15.44
CA GLU A 112 5.26 -19.20 -16.05
C GLU A 112 5.48 -18.11 -14.99
N GLN A 113 4.85 -18.26 -13.82
CA GLN A 113 4.92 -17.27 -12.76
C GLN A 113 6.31 -17.24 -12.12
N ILE A 114 6.90 -18.40 -11.81
CA ILE A 114 8.28 -18.45 -11.29
C ILE A 114 9.28 -17.89 -12.32
N THR A 115 9.05 -18.14 -13.61
CA THR A 115 9.89 -17.56 -14.69
C THR A 115 9.83 -16.03 -14.68
N ARG A 116 8.66 -15.43 -14.45
CA ARG A 116 8.53 -13.97 -14.32
C ARG A 116 9.26 -13.42 -13.10
N VAL A 117 9.16 -14.11 -11.96
CA VAL A 117 9.85 -13.73 -10.71
C VAL A 117 11.37 -13.82 -10.89
N GLN A 118 11.87 -14.89 -11.53
CA GLN A 118 13.29 -15.08 -11.83
C GLN A 118 13.82 -13.97 -12.75
N ARG A 119 13.12 -13.66 -13.85
CA ARG A 119 13.52 -12.54 -14.73
C ARG A 119 13.59 -11.21 -13.99
N LEU A 120 12.65 -10.94 -13.08
CA LEU A 120 12.70 -9.74 -12.25
C LEU A 120 13.93 -9.76 -11.32
N ALA A 121 14.23 -10.91 -10.70
CA ALA A 121 15.42 -11.08 -9.87
C ALA A 121 16.72 -10.86 -10.67
N ASP A 122 16.81 -11.38 -11.90
CA ASP A 122 17.96 -11.17 -12.78
C ASP A 122 18.17 -9.68 -13.08
N VAL A 123 17.10 -8.94 -13.40
CA VAL A 123 17.15 -7.50 -13.64
C VAL A 123 17.58 -6.71 -12.39
N LEU A 124 17.06 -7.07 -11.21
CA LEU A 124 17.40 -6.40 -9.95
C LEU A 124 18.81 -6.74 -9.43
N SER A 125 19.31 -7.93 -9.75
CA SER A 125 20.65 -8.40 -9.36
C SER A 125 21.74 -7.92 -10.31
N HIS A 126 21.39 -7.49 -11.52
CA HIS A 126 22.36 -6.97 -12.49
C HIS A 126 23.20 -5.85 -11.87
N PRO A 127 24.55 -5.87 -11.99
CA PRO A 127 25.45 -4.92 -11.32
C PRO A 127 25.19 -3.44 -11.63
N GLU A 128 24.73 -3.17 -12.85
CA GLU A 128 24.39 -1.84 -13.36
C GLU A 128 22.91 -1.46 -13.17
N SER A 129 22.11 -2.32 -12.54
CA SER A 129 20.72 -2.00 -12.26
C SER A 129 20.61 -0.79 -11.34
N TYR A 130 19.52 -0.03 -11.49
CA TYR A 130 19.25 1.10 -10.60
C TYR A 130 19.16 0.66 -9.13
N PHE A 131 18.66 -0.54 -8.87
CA PHE A 131 18.59 -1.13 -7.54
C PHE A 131 19.98 -1.28 -6.90
N GLN A 132 20.93 -1.88 -7.61
CA GLN A 132 22.31 -2.03 -7.14
C GLN A 132 23.02 -0.68 -6.98
N ARG A 133 22.84 0.23 -7.95
CA ARG A 133 23.42 1.58 -7.88
C ARG A 133 22.92 2.37 -6.67
N LEU A 134 21.62 2.31 -6.39
CA LEU A 134 21.00 3.01 -5.27
C LEU A 134 21.47 2.43 -3.92
N ASN A 135 21.56 1.11 -3.81
CA ASN A 135 22.07 0.45 -2.59
C ASN A 135 23.57 0.72 -2.36
N LYS A 136 24.39 0.72 -3.41
CA LYS A 136 25.81 1.12 -3.32
C LYS A 136 25.96 2.56 -2.86
N ALA A 137 25.18 3.48 -3.43
CA ALA A 137 25.21 4.90 -3.04
C ALA A 137 24.76 5.12 -1.58
N SER A 138 23.79 4.34 -1.10
CA SER A 138 23.32 4.41 0.28
C SER A 138 24.36 3.89 1.28
N ALA A 139 25.10 2.83 0.95
CA ALA A 139 26.19 2.32 1.78
C ALA A 139 27.25 3.38 2.08
N VAL A 140 27.55 4.25 1.10
CA VAL A 140 28.50 5.37 1.25
C VAL A 140 27.93 6.49 2.14
N ARG A 141 26.60 6.63 2.25
CA ARG A 141 25.91 7.70 3.00
C ARG A 141 25.46 7.28 4.40
N GLY A 142 25.98 6.18 4.95
CA GLY A 142 25.61 5.68 6.27
C GLY A 142 24.32 4.83 6.28
N GLY A 143 23.94 4.23 5.15
CA GLY A 143 22.88 3.20 5.07
C GLY A 143 21.45 3.72 4.94
N VAL A 144 21.22 5.03 5.05
CA VAL A 144 19.90 5.66 4.85
C VAL A 144 19.55 5.69 3.36
N GLY A 145 18.30 5.38 3.03
CA GLY A 145 17.80 5.42 1.64
C GLY A 145 18.19 4.21 0.79
N SER A 146 18.68 3.12 1.40
CA SER A 146 18.78 1.82 0.72
C SER A 146 17.39 1.25 0.46
N VAL A 147 17.28 0.29 -0.45
CA VAL A 147 16.04 -0.44 -0.78
C VAL A 147 16.26 -1.92 -0.48
N GLY A 148 15.45 -2.47 0.43
CA GLY A 148 15.34 -3.91 0.65
C GLY A 148 14.21 -4.51 -0.16
N ALA A 149 14.40 -5.73 -0.67
CA ALA A 149 13.40 -6.43 -1.46
C ALA A 149 12.79 -7.59 -0.65
N PHE A 150 11.46 -7.72 -0.70
CA PHE A 150 10.71 -8.78 -0.05
C PHE A 150 9.79 -9.45 -1.08
N LEU A 151 9.86 -10.77 -1.20
CA LEU A 151 8.98 -11.56 -2.06
C LEU A 151 7.86 -12.18 -1.22
N LEU A 152 6.61 -11.83 -1.53
CA LEU A 152 5.44 -12.52 -1.02
C LEU A 152 4.90 -13.45 -2.10
N HIS A 153 4.80 -14.74 -1.79
CA HIS A 153 4.34 -15.75 -2.74
C HIS A 153 3.40 -16.75 -2.07
N SER A 154 2.68 -17.51 -2.90
CA SER A 154 2.00 -18.74 -2.48
C SER A 154 2.57 -19.92 -3.28
N ALA A 155 2.43 -21.11 -2.72
CA ALA A 155 2.83 -22.35 -3.36
C ALA A 155 1.71 -23.37 -3.14
N ASP A 156 0.56 -23.06 -3.74
CA ASP A 156 -0.61 -23.95 -3.78
C ASP A 156 -0.52 -24.89 -4.99
#